data_AF-A0A9D9H9R9-F1
#
_entry.id   AF-A0A9D9H9R9-F1
#
_cell.length_a   1.000
_cell.length_b   1.000
_cell.length_c   1.000
_cell.angle_alpha   90.00
_cell.angle_beta   90.00
_cell.angle_gamma   90.00
#
_symmetry.space_group_name_H-M   'P 1'
#
loop_
_entity.id
_entity.type
_entity.pdbx_description
1 polymer ?
#
loop_
_entity_poly.entity_id
_entity_poly.type
_entity_poly.pdbx_seq_one_letter_code
_entity_poly.pdbx_strand_id
1 'polypeptide(L)'
;IFVVIVTFLITFGYLFINLNKKVIIMHNLINLEQKRILNNYRFLNLFTDVKELNSSLIIKRSIFNGLIKFLSTKITNPYEYLYLRGFLRDKNFFGNIYRLVILGILISIFINNWIYSFVIYLICLFMIYIQLLPLYKKYDYNKVFNLYPLSVTYRINGYLMNIKYLIISITLVFSLESIFIFKNVYVLLLLIIIDLIIYFHCNYILKGYSKKNESKK
;
A
#
# COMPACT_ATOMS: atom_id res chain seq x y z
N ILE A 1 25.25 19.28 61.89
CA ILE A 1 24.59 19.73 60.63
C ILE A 1 25.18 19.05 59.40
N PHE A 2 26.49 19.19 59.12
CA PHE A 2 27.11 18.59 57.91
C PHE A 2 26.93 17.05 57.81
N VAL A 3 27.16 16.31 58.89
CA VAL A 3 26.99 14.83 58.92
C VAL A 3 25.55 14.38 58.67
N VAL A 4 24.57 15.15 59.15
CA VAL A 4 23.15 14.87 58.95
C VAL A 4 22.75 15.10 57.49
N ILE A 5 23.29 16.14 56.85
CA ILE A 5 23.07 16.43 55.43
C ILE A 5 23.68 15.33 54.56
N VAL A 6 24.89 14.87 54.88
CA VAL A 6 25.57 13.80 54.14
C VAL A 6 24.82 12.47 54.24
N THR A 7 24.38 12.09 55.45
CA THR A 7 23.60 10.85 55.65
C THR A 7 22.23 10.90 54.97
N PHE A 8 21.59 12.07 54.96
CA PHE A 8 20.35 12.29 54.21
C PHE A 8 20.56 12.18 52.69
N LEU A 9 21.64 12.74 52.15
CA LEU A 9 21.96 12.64 50.72
C LEU A 9 22.25 11.19 50.28
N ILE A 10 22.95 10.42 51.11
CA ILE A 10 23.27 9.01 50.81
C ILE A 10 22.00 8.15 50.81
N THR A 11 21.12 8.34 51.80
CA THR A 11 19.86 7.59 51.89
C THR A 11 18.88 7.97 50.78
N PHE A 12 18.81 9.27 50.43
CA PHE A 12 18.00 9.75 49.32
C PHE A 12 18.50 9.22 47.96
N GLY A 13 19.82 9.23 47.73
CA GLY A 13 20.44 8.66 46.52
C GLY A 13 20.16 7.16 46.36
N TYR A 14 20.22 6.39 47.46
CA TYR A 14 19.89 4.96 47.44
C TYR A 14 18.43 4.69 47.06
N LEU A 15 17.47 5.48 47.59
CA LEU A 15 16.06 5.37 47.24
C LEU A 15 15.80 5.69 45.77
N PHE A 16 16.43 6.73 45.24
CA PHE A 16 16.25 7.15 43.83
C PHE A 16 16.68 6.05 42.84
N ILE A 17 17.80 5.38 43.11
CA ILE A 17 18.30 4.29 42.26
C ILE A 17 17.34 3.08 42.27
N ASN A 18 16.78 2.75 43.45
CA ASN A 18 15.91 1.59 43.59
C ASN A 18 14.52 1.80 42.96
N LEU A 19 14.00 3.04 43.03
CA LEU A 19 12.76 3.42 42.36
C LEU A 19 12.89 3.33 40.84
N ASN A 20 13.99 3.84 40.27
CA ASN A 20 14.22 3.78 38.83
C ASN A 20 14.31 2.34 38.31
N LYS A 21 14.99 1.45 39.05
CA LYS A 21 15.03 0.01 38.71
C LYS A 21 13.64 -0.62 38.70
N LYS A 22 12.82 -0.34 39.72
CA LYS A 22 11.45 -0.87 39.81
C LYS A 22 10.57 -0.35 38.67
N VAL A 23 10.70 0.92 38.30
CA VAL A 23 9.97 1.52 37.18
C VAL A 23 10.33 0.84 35.86
N ILE A 24 11.62 0.57 35.60
CA ILE A 24 12.06 -0.12 34.37
C ILE A 24 11.50 -1.54 34.30
N ILE A 25 11.51 -2.28 35.43
CA ILE A 25 10.96 -3.64 35.49
C ILE A 25 9.45 -3.63 35.22
N MET A 26 8.71 -2.68 35.79
CA MET A 26 7.26 -2.56 35.56
C MET A 26 6.94 -2.30 34.09
N HIS A 27 7.70 -1.40 33.43
CA HIS A 27 7.52 -1.18 32.00
C HIS A 27 7.76 -2.45 31.18
N ASN A 28 8.78 -3.25 31.55
CA ASN A 28 9.05 -4.52 30.89
C ASN A 28 7.94 -5.55 31.13
N LEU A 29 7.39 -5.63 32.34
CA LEU A 29 6.27 -6.53 32.68
C LEU A 29 5.00 -6.17 31.91
N ILE A 30 4.65 -4.88 31.85
CA ILE A 30 3.50 -4.38 31.09
C ILE A 30 3.66 -4.71 29.60
N ASN A 31 4.87 -4.52 29.04
CA ASN A 31 5.15 -4.86 27.64
C ASN A 31 5.04 -6.37 27.37
N LEU A 32 5.43 -7.22 28.33
CA LEU A 32 5.27 -8.67 28.22
C LEU A 32 3.80 -9.09 28.27
N GLU A 33 3.02 -8.47 29.14
CA GLU A 33 1.59 -8.73 29.27
C GLU A 33 0.83 -8.32 28.01
N GLN A 34 1.10 -7.13 27.47
CA GLN A 34 0.54 -6.68 26.20
C GLN A 34 0.86 -7.65 25.04
N LYS A 35 2.09 -8.17 24.97
CA LYS A 35 2.47 -9.18 23.98
C LYS A 35 1.69 -10.48 24.15
N ARG A 36 1.47 -10.93 25.39
CA ARG A 36 0.69 -12.13 25.68
C ARG A 36 -0.77 -11.97 25.25
N ILE A 37 -1.38 -10.84 25.60
CA ILE A 37 -2.75 -10.48 25.23
C ILE A 37 -2.91 -10.43 23.70
N LEU A 38 -1.95 -9.81 23.00
CA LEU A 38 -1.90 -9.78 21.53
C LEU A 38 -1.88 -11.17 20.89
N ASN A 39 -1.16 -12.12 21.48
CA ASN A 39 -1.13 -13.50 20.97
C ASN A 39 -2.49 -14.18 21.10
N ASN A 40 -3.17 -13.99 22.23
CA ASN A 40 -4.51 -14.55 22.46
C ASN A 40 -5.53 -13.95 21.48
N TYR A 41 -5.49 -12.63 21.28
CA TYR A 41 -6.36 -12.00 20.28
C TYR A 41 -6.12 -12.54 18.87
N ARG A 42 -4.86 -12.82 18.48
CA ARG A 42 -4.56 -13.40 17.16
C ARG A 42 -5.20 -14.77 16.96
N PHE A 43 -5.30 -15.56 18.02
CA PHE A 43 -6.01 -16.84 18.00
C PHE A 43 -7.52 -16.63 17.85
N LEU A 44 -8.10 -15.71 18.63
CA LEU A 44 -9.53 -15.38 18.51
C LEU A 44 -9.89 -14.85 17.12
N ASN A 45 -8.99 -14.10 16.49
CA ASN A 45 -9.17 -13.61 15.13
C ASN A 45 -9.24 -14.69 14.05
N LEU A 46 -8.90 -15.95 14.37
CA LEU A 46 -9.12 -17.07 13.45
C LEU A 46 -10.59 -17.50 13.42
N PHE A 47 -11.35 -17.20 14.47
CA PHE A 47 -12.76 -17.57 14.60
C PHE A 47 -13.70 -16.39 14.38
N THR A 48 -13.30 -15.20 14.84
CA THR A 48 -14.12 -13.99 14.77
C THR A 48 -13.24 -12.76 14.67
N ASP A 49 -13.56 -11.81 13.77
CA ASP A 49 -12.79 -10.57 13.63
C ASP A 49 -12.87 -9.69 14.89
N VAL A 50 -11.78 -9.63 15.65
CA VAL A 50 -11.70 -8.84 16.90
C VAL A 50 -11.14 -7.46 16.60
N LYS A 51 -11.95 -6.41 16.83
CA LYS A 51 -11.61 -5.00 16.49
C LYS A 51 -10.31 -4.50 17.12
N GLU A 52 -9.91 -5.05 18.27
CA GLU A 52 -8.76 -4.59 19.06
C GLU A 52 -7.39 -4.90 18.43
N LEU A 53 -7.30 -5.85 17.48
CA LEU A 53 -6.05 -6.17 16.79
C LEU A 53 -5.69 -5.23 15.63
N ASN A 54 -6.67 -4.55 15.07
CA ASN A 54 -6.50 -3.79 13.83
C ASN A 54 -5.56 -2.57 13.99
N SER A 55 -5.36 -2.09 15.22
CA SER A 55 -4.44 -0.99 15.53
C SER A 55 -2.99 -1.45 15.81
N SER A 56 -2.79 -2.71 16.22
CA SER A 56 -1.46 -3.22 16.63
C SER A 56 -0.71 -3.93 15.49
N LEU A 57 -1.40 -4.33 14.41
CA LEU A 57 -0.78 -4.91 13.21
C LEU A 57 -0.06 -3.88 12.32
N ILE A 58 0.42 -2.78 12.87
CA ILE A 58 1.34 -1.86 12.21
C ILE A 58 2.74 -2.50 12.26
N ILE A 59 2.93 -3.58 11.50
CA ILE A 59 4.27 -4.07 11.21
C ILE A 59 4.95 -2.93 10.45
N LYS A 60 5.92 -2.28 11.09
CA LYS A 60 6.74 -1.23 10.49
C LYS A 60 7.59 -1.87 9.39
N ARG A 61 7.03 -2.02 8.19
CA ARG A 61 7.69 -2.72 7.07
C ARG A 61 8.51 -1.73 6.27
N SER A 62 9.83 -1.81 6.45
CA SER A 62 10.85 -1.02 5.75
C SER A 62 11.16 -1.53 4.33
N ILE A 63 10.47 -2.55 3.82
CA ILE A 63 10.81 -3.18 2.54
C ILE A 63 10.48 -2.26 1.35
N PHE A 64 9.38 -1.51 1.42
CA PHE A 64 8.95 -0.65 0.31
C PHE A 64 9.42 0.81 0.41
N ASN A 65 10.11 1.16 1.50
CA ASN A 65 10.61 2.53 1.68
C ASN A 65 11.64 2.91 0.61
N GLY A 66 12.46 1.96 0.14
CA GLY A 66 13.45 2.18 -0.91
C GLY A 66 12.82 2.53 -2.28
N LEU A 67 11.82 1.74 -2.71
CA LEU A 67 11.08 1.99 -3.94
C LEU A 67 10.35 3.34 -3.90
N ILE A 68 9.70 3.66 -2.78
CA ILE A 68 9.00 4.94 -2.60
C ILE A 68 9.98 6.12 -2.71
N LYS A 69 11.19 6.01 -2.14
CA LYS A 69 12.21 7.07 -2.21
C LYS A 69 12.72 7.29 -3.63
N PHE A 70 12.84 6.22 -4.43
CA PHE A 70 13.25 6.32 -5.84
C PHE A 70 12.16 6.94 -6.72
N LEU A 71 10.88 6.61 -6.47
CA LEU A 71 9.77 7.21 -7.23
C LEU A 71 9.47 8.64 -6.79
N SER A 72 9.71 9.00 -5.52
CA SER A 72 9.42 10.33 -4.96
C SER A 72 10.18 11.48 -5.63
N THR A 73 11.34 11.23 -6.22
CA THR A 73 12.17 12.29 -6.83
C THR A 73 11.62 12.81 -8.15
N LYS A 74 10.67 12.10 -8.78
CA LYS A 74 10.09 12.44 -10.09
C LYS A 74 8.60 12.83 -10.04
N ILE A 75 7.96 12.73 -8.87
CA ILE A 75 6.52 12.97 -8.75
C ILE A 75 6.25 14.46 -8.62
N THR A 76 5.55 15.03 -9.60
CA THR A 76 5.16 16.44 -9.64
C THR A 76 3.89 16.73 -8.84
N ASN A 77 3.00 15.72 -8.67
CA ASN A 77 1.75 15.87 -7.95
C ASN A 77 1.80 15.18 -6.57
N PRO A 78 1.64 15.89 -5.44
CA PRO A 78 1.72 15.30 -4.10
C PRO A 78 0.68 14.19 -3.87
N TYR A 79 -0.48 14.26 -4.53
CA TYR A 79 -1.48 13.19 -4.43
C TYR A 79 -1.01 11.89 -5.07
N GLU A 80 -0.25 11.97 -6.16
CA GLU A 80 0.27 10.77 -6.82
C GLU A 80 1.18 9.99 -5.86
N TYR A 81 2.06 10.70 -5.15
CA TYR A 81 2.90 10.11 -4.11
C TYR A 81 2.09 9.50 -2.96
N LEU A 82 1.05 10.19 -2.49
CA LEU A 82 0.21 9.71 -1.39
C LEU A 82 -0.54 8.42 -1.75
N TYR A 83 -1.12 8.35 -2.95
CA TYR A 83 -1.81 7.16 -3.44
C TYR A 83 -0.85 5.99 -3.64
N LEU A 84 0.33 6.23 -4.23
CA LEU A 84 1.34 5.19 -4.42
C LEU A 84 1.85 4.63 -3.08
N ARG A 85 2.14 5.52 -2.13
CA ARG A 85 2.58 5.15 -0.78
C ARG A 85 1.48 4.42 -0.01
N GLY A 86 0.23 4.87 -0.14
CA GLY A 86 -0.92 4.20 0.44
C GLY A 86 -1.08 2.78 -0.10
N PHE A 87 -1.02 2.64 -1.43
CA PHE A 87 -1.16 1.36 -2.13
C PHE A 87 -0.11 0.35 -1.68
N LEU A 88 1.17 0.75 -1.62
CA LEU A 88 2.26 -0.12 -1.16
C LEU A 88 2.17 -0.49 0.32
N ARG A 89 1.53 0.35 1.14
CA ARG A 89 1.32 0.08 2.57
C ARG A 89 0.18 -0.92 2.80
N ASP A 90 -0.83 -0.93 1.93
CA ASP A 90 -1.98 -1.82 2.03
C ASP A 90 -1.64 -3.23 1.53
N LYS A 91 -1.14 -4.08 2.45
CA LYS A 91 -0.74 -5.47 2.16
C LYS A 91 -1.85 -6.29 1.48
N ASN A 92 -3.11 -6.08 1.85
CA ASN A 92 -4.22 -6.87 1.32
C ASN A 92 -4.46 -6.58 -0.16
N PHE A 93 -4.38 -5.32 -0.58
CA PHE A 93 -4.55 -4.93 -1.99
C PHE A 93 -3.33 -5.29 -2.82
N PHE A 94 -2.14 -4.84 -2.40
CA PHE A 94 -0.90 -5.13 -3.13
C PHE A 94 -0.63 -6.63 -3.21
N GLY A 95 -0.84 -7.36 -2.12
CA GLY A 95 -0.66 -8.80 -2.07
C GLY A 95 -1.62 -9.56 -2.98
N ASN A 96 -2.87 -9.08 -3.14
CA ASN A 96 -3.83 -9.72 -4.03
C ASN A 96 -3.46 -9.51 -5.51
N ILE A 97 -3.05 -8.29 -5.88
CA ILE A 97 -2.58 -7.98 -7.24
C ILE A 97 -1.35 -8.82 -7.57
N TYR A 98 -0.36 -8.88 -6.67
CA TYR A 98 0.85 -9.68 -6.90
C TYR A 98 0.54 -11.16 -7.10
N ARG A 99 -0.38 -11.73 -6.29
CA ARG A 99 -0.84 -13.12 -6.45
C ARG A 99 -1.51 -13.35 -7.80
N LEU A 100 -2.38 -12.43 -8.23
CA LEU A 100 -3.05 -12.51 -9.53
C LEU A 100 -2.07 -12.43 -10.70
N VAL A 101 -1.04 -11.60 -10.60
CA VAL A 101 0.02 -11.52 -11.62
C VAL A 101 0.79 -12.83 -11.70
N ILE A 102 1.23 -13.37 -10.55
CA ILE A 102 1.91 -14.69 -10.53
C ILE A 102 1.02 -15.79 -11.08
N LEU A 103 -0.26 -15.82 -10.70
CA LEU A 103 -1.20 -16.82 -11.21
C LEU A 103 -1.41 -16.68 -12.71
N GLY A 104 -1.54 -15.46 -13.23
CA GLY A 104 -1.65 -15.19 -14.66
C GLY A 104 -0.45 -15.74 -15.44
N ILE A 105 0.77 -15.44 -14.95
CA ILE A 105 2.02 -15.98 -15.50
C ILE A 105 2.03 -17.51 -15.44
N LEU A 106 1.77 -18.06 -14.26
CA LEU A 106 1.86 -19.51 -14.04
C LEU A 106 0.89 -20.28 -14.94
N ILE A 107 -0.35 -19.81 -15.06
CA ILE A 107 -1.38 -20.42 -15.91
C ILE A 107 -1.00 -20.31 -17.38
N SER A 108 -0.46 -19.16 -17.79
CA SER A 108 -0.02 -18.92 -19.17
C SER A 108 1.08 -19.90 -19.60
N ILE A 109 2.03 -20.23 -18.72
CA ILE A 109 3.09 -21.21 -18.99
C ILE A 109 2.54 -22.62 -19.28
N PHE A 110 1.45 -23.02 -18.61
CA PHE A 110 0.84 -24.34 -18.85
C PHE A 110 0.04 -24.40 -20.16
N ILE A 111 -0.36 -23.26 -20.71
CA ILE A 111 -1.23 -23.17 -21.89
C ILE A 111 -0.36 -22.95 -23.13
N ASN A 112 -0.20 -23.97 -23.97
CA ASN A 112 0.61 -23.89 -25.20
C ASN A 112 -0.06 -23.12 -26.37
N ASN A 113 -1.15 -22.39 -26.13
CA ASN A 113 -1.87 -21.65 -27.16
C ASN A 113 -1.99 -20.16 -26.79
N TRP A 114 -1.51 -19.32 -27.71
CA TRP A 114 -1.45 -17.86 -27.57
C TRP A 114 -2.83 -17.20 -27.37
N ILE A 115 -3.89 -17.77 -27.98
CA ILE A 115 -5.26 -17.22 -27.88
C ILE A 115 -5.77 -17.34 -26.45
N TYR A 116 -5.63 -18.52 -25.85
CA TYR A 116 -6.09 -18.77 -24.48
C TYR A 116 -5.26 -17.98 -23.47
N SER A 117 -3.94 -17.91 -23.64
CA SER A 117 -3.08 -17.07 -22.80
C SER A 117 -3.50 -15.60 -22.82
N PHE A 118 -3.81 -15.04 -24.00
CA PHE A 118 -4.31 -13.67 -24.12
C PHE A 118 -5.61 -13.45 -23.35
N VAL A 119 -6.57 -14.38 -23.43
CA VAL A 119 -7.83 -14.31 -22.67
C VAL A 119 -7.57 -14.32 -21.16
N ILE A 120 -6.62 -15.15 -20.69
CA ILE A 120 -6.20 -15.16 -19.28
C ILE A 120 -5.65 -13.80 -18.87
N TYR A 121 -4.73 -13.22 -19.64
CA TYR A 121 -4.19 -11.90 -19.33
C TYR A 121 -5.27 -10.83 -19.26
N LEU A 122 -6.23 -10.86 -20.19
CA LEU A 122 -7.35 -9.92 -20.23
C LEU A 122 -8.22 -10.02 -18.97
N ILE A 123 -8.50 -11.24 -18.51
CA ILE A 123 -9.21 -11.49 -17.26
C ILE A 123 -8.41 -11.00 -16.04
N CYS A 124 -7.11 -11.29 -15.97
CA CYS A 124 -6.26 -10.81 -14.89
C CYS A 124 -6.25 -9.28 -14.82
N LEU A 125 -6.05 -8.61 -15.97
CA LEU A 125 -6.06 -7.15 -16.06
C LEU A 125 -7.40 -6.55 -15.63
N PHE A 126 -8.51 -7.15 -16.07
CA PHE A 126 -9.84 -6.71 -15.69
C PHE A 126 -10.08 -6.84 -14.18
N MET A 127 -9.66 -7.95 -13.56
CA MET A 127 -9.76 -8.13 -12.12
C MET A 127 -8.91 -7.12 -11.34
N ILE A 128 -7.71 -6.84 -11.82
CA ILE A 128 -6.80 -5.84 -11.22
C ILE A 128 -7.42 -4.44 -11.33
N TYR A 129 -8.02 -4.09 -12.48
CA TYR A 129 -8.72 -2.83 -12.68
C TYR A 129 -9.87 -2.64 -11.68
N ILE A 130 -10.71 -3.66 -11.50
CA ILE A 130 -11.80 -3.61 -10.51
C ILE A 130 -11.26 -3.43 -9.09
N GLN A 131 -10.15 -4.08 -8.75
CA GLN A 131 -9.53 -3.96 -7.42
C GLN A 131 -8.91 -2.58 -7.18
N LEU A 132 -8.54 -1.86 -8.24
CA LEU A 132 -8.03 -0.50 -8.15
C LEU A 132 -9.14 0.53 -7.86
N LEU A 133 -10.38 0.27 -8.29
CA LEU A 133 -11.54 1.15 -8.07
C LEU A 133 -11.83 1.51 -6.59
N PRO A 134 -11.90 0.55 -5.64
CA PRO A 134 -12.19 0.85 -4.23
C PRO A 134 -11.08 1.64 -3.52
N LEU A 135 -9.84 1.67 -4.05
CA LEU A 135 -8.76 2.47 -3.47
C LEU A 135 -9.13 3.95 -3.41
N TYR A 136 -9.84 4.49 -4.42
CA TYR A 136 -10.27 5.88 -4.40
C TYR A 136 -11.11 6.21 -3.14
N LYS A 137 -12.16 5.41 -2.91
CA LYS A 137 -13.09 5.61 -1.79
C LYS A 137 -12.38 5.47 -0.44
N LYS A 138 -11.47 4.52 -0.30
CA LYS A 138 -10.77 4.25 0.96
C LYS A 138 -9.88 5.44 1.40
N TYR A 139 -9.33 6.20 0.45
CA TYR A 139 -8.49 7.36 0.76
C TYR A 139 -9.27 8.64 1.04
N ASP A 140 -10.47 8.81 0.48
CA ASP A 140 -11.32 9.97 0.83
C ASP A 140 -11.77 9.96 2.30
N TYR A 141 -11.91 8.78 2.92
CA TYR A 141 -12.21 8.67 4.36
C TYR A 141 -11.00 8.85 5.28
N ASN A 142 -9.78 8.84 4.74
CA ASN A 142 -8.58 9.05 5.54
C ASN A 142 -8.34 10.54 5.80
N LYS A 143 -8.37 10.95 7.07
CA LYS A 143 -8.17 12.34 7.52
C LYS A 143 -6.91 13.02 6.95
N VAL A 144 -5.88 12.23 6.63
CA VAL A 144 -4.63 12.71 6.01
C VAL A 144 -4.87 13.37 4.64
N PHE A 145 -5.86 12.94 3.86
CA PHE A 145 -6.18 13.53 2.56
C PHE A 145 -6.93 14.87 2.67
N ASN A 146 -7.60 15.12 3.79
CA ASN A 146 -8.26 16.39 4.08
C ASN A 146 -7.29 17.47 4.61
N LEU A 147 -6.10 17.07 5.07
CA LEU A 147 -5.06 18.00 5.53
C LEU A 147 -4.37 18.73 4.37
N TYR A 148 -4.45 18.23 3.13
CA TYR A 148 -3.93 18.90 1.94
C TYR A 148 -5.07 19.61 1.20
N PRO A 149 -5.20 20.95 1.33
CA PRO A 149 -6.27 21.74 0.71
C PRO A 149 -5.97 22.00 -0.77
N LEU A 150 -5.81 20.94 -1.56
CA LEU A 150 -5.64 21.03 -3.01
C LEU A 150 -6.98 20.71 -3.70
N SER A 151 -7.19 21.28 -4.89
CA SER A 151 -8.47 21.11 -5.60
C SER A 151 -8.74 19.65 -5.95
N VAL A 152 -10.04 19.30 -5.99
CA VAL A 152 -10.53 17.94 -6.30
C VAL A 152 -9.99 17.42 -7.64
N THR A 153 -9.71 18.31 -8.60
CA THR A 153 -9.05 17.98 -9.88
C THR A 153 -7.67 17.36 -9.70
N TYR A 154 -6.81 17.91 -8.83
CA TYR A 154 -5.47 17.36 -8.58
C TYR A 154 -5.52 15.99 -7.91
N ARG A 155 -6.54 15.75 -7.08
CA ARG A 155 -6.76 14.45 -6.41
C ARG A 155 -7.12 13.36 -7.42
N ILE A 156 -8.12 13.63 -8.27
CA ILE A 156 -8.54 12.69 -9.32
C ILE A 156 -7.40 12.45 -10.31
N ASN A 157 -6.64 13.49 -10.65
CA ASN A 157 -5.49 13.36 -11.54
C ASN A 157 -4.38 12.47 -10.96
N GLY A 158 -4.01 12.71 -9.69
CA GLY A 158 -3.02 11.87 -9.00
C GLY A 158 -3.46 10.41 -8.87
N TYR A 159 -4.76 10.16 -8.70
CA TYR A 159 -5.30 8.79 -8.66
C TYR A 159 -5.24 8.09 -10.03
N LEU A 160 -5.70 8.76 -11.09
CA LEU A 160 -5.73 8.20 -12.44
C LEU A 160 -4.32 7.98 -13.00
N MET A 161 -3.37 8.88 -12.71
CA MET A 161 -1.96 8.70 -13.08
C MET A 161 -1.39 7.44 -12.42
N ASN A 162 -1.64 7.21 -11.13
CA ASN A 162 -1.17 6.00 -10.45
C ASN A 162 -1.78 4.71 -11.01
N ILE A 163 -3.09 4.67 -11.24
CA ILE A 163 -3.74 3.51 -11.86
C ILE A 163 -3.11 3.22 -13.21
N LYS A 164 -2.94 4.26 -14.03
CA LYS A 164 -2.33 4.14 -15.36
C LYS A 164 -0.93 3.54 -15.25
N TYR A 165 -0.06 4.08 -14.39
CA TYR A 165 1.30 3.56 -14.22
C TYR A 165 1.31 2.11 -13.70
N LEU A 166 0.43 1.76 -12.77
CA LEU A 166 0.31 0.39 -12.26
C LEU A 166 -0.13 -0.58 -13.35
N ILE A 167 -1.18 -0.27 -14.09
CA ILE A 167 -1.68 -1.17 -15.15
C ILE A 167 -0.63 -1.33 -16.24
N ILE A 168 -0.02 -0.24 -16.72
CA ILE A 168 1.06 -0.28 -17.72
C ILE A 168 2.24 -1.13 -17.21
N SER A 169 2.60 -1.01 -15.93
CA SER A 169 3.69 -1.83 -15.39
C SER A 169 3.36 -3.33 -15.40
N ILE A 170 2.09 -3.69 -15.20
CA ILE A 170 1.65 -5.08 -15.17
C ILE A 170 1.50 -5.64 -16.59
N THR A 171 0.95 -4.87 -17.52
CA THR A 171 0.85 -5.26 -18.94
C THR A 171 2.24 -5.43 -19.56
N LEU A 172 3.22 -4.60 -19.18
CA LEU A 172 4.63 -4.79 -19.56
C LEU A 172 5.20 -6.12 -19.07
N VAL A 173 4.85 -6.55 -17.86
CA VAL A 173 5.30 -7.85 -17.34
C VAL A 173 4.68 -8.99 -18.16
N PHE A 174 3.37 -8.96 -18.41
CA PHE A 174 2.70 -9.98 -19.23
C PHE A 174 3.16 -9.99 -20.69
N SER A 175 3.48 -8.82 -21.26
CA SER A 175 3.98 -8.74 -22.64
C SER A 175 5.37 -9.34 -22.77
N LEU A 176 6.30 -9.03 -21.84
CA LEU A 176 7.63 -9.63 -21.78
C LEU A 176 7.56 -11.16 -21.63
N GLU A 177 6.69 -11.63 -20.74
CA GLU A 177 6.44 -13.06 -20.54
C GLU A 177 5.92 -13.73 -21.83
N SER A 178 4.94 -13.11 -22.50
CA SER A 178 4.35 -13.66 -23.72
C SER A 178 5.36 -13.85 -24.86
N ILE A 179 6.32 -12.93 -25.00
CA ILE A 179 7.42 -13.04 -25.97
C ILE A 179 8.29 -14.25 -25.64
N PHE A 180 8.60 -14.45 -24.34
CA PHE A 180 9.48 -15.52 -23.89
C PHE A 180 8.87 -16.90 -24.14
N ILE A 181 7.57 -17.06 -23.88
CA ILE A 181 6.85 -18.34 -24.00
C ILE A 181 6.49 -18.66 -25.45
N PHE A 182 5.77 -17.76 -26.12
CA PHE A 182 5.16 -18.05 -27.42
C PHE A 182 6.01 -17.63 -28.61
N LYS A 183 7.02 -16.76 -28.40
CA LYS A 183 7.83 -16.13 -29.46
C LYS A 183 6.98 -15.49 -30.56
N ASN A 184 5.78 -15.04 -30.20
CA ASN A 184 4.79 -14.53 -31.13
C ASN A 184 4.45 -13.07 -30.79
N VAL A 185 4.44 -12.20 -31.80
CA VAL A 185 4.30 -10.75 -31.63
C VAL A 185 2.82 -10.33 -31.50
N TYR A 186 1.86 -11.17 -31.91
CA TYR A 186 0.44 -10.82 -31.90
C TYR A 186 -0.09 -10.50 -30.49
N VAL A 187 0.29 -11.29 -29.48
CA VAL A 187 -0.15 -11.07 -28.09
C VAL A 187 0.35 -9.73 -27.56
N LEU A 188 1.61 -9.38 -27.87
CA LEU A 188 2.21 -8.10 -27.52
C LEU A 188 1.48 -6.93 -28.20
N LEU A 189 1.18 -7.04 -29.50
CA LEU A 189 0.43 -6.01 -30.23
C LEU A 189 -0.95 -5.77 -29.59
N LEU A 190 -1.67 -6.83 -29.24
CA LEU A 190 -2.98 -6.72 -28.60
C LEU A 190 -2.91 -6.07 -27.20
N LEU A 191 -1.91 -6.43 -26.39
CA LEU A 191 -1.70 -5.81 -25.07
C LEU A 191 -1.35 -4.32 -25.18
N ILE A 192 -0.54 -3.93 -26.16
CA ILE A 192 -0.22 -2.52 -26.43
C ILE A 192 -1.47 -1.74 -26.85
N ILE A 193 -2.35 -2.33 -27.66
CA ILE A 193 -3.63 -1.71 -28.03
C ILE A 193 -4.49 -1.48 -26.79
N ILE A 194 -4.54 -2.45 -25.87
CA ILE A 194 -5.25 -2.30 -24.59
C ILE A 194 -4.65 -1.15 -23.77
N ASP A 195 -3.32 -1.06 -23.67
CA ASP A 195 -2.64 0.04 -22.97
C ASP A 195 -2.98 1.41 -23.56
N LEU A 196 -3.04 1.51 -24.89
CA LEU A 196 -3.45 2.75 -25.58
C LEU A 196 -4.91 3.11 -25.26
N ILE A 197 -5.82 2.13 -25.29
CA ILE A 197 -7.23 2.36 -24.93
C ILE A 197 -7.34 2.89 -23.51
N ILE A 198 -6.61 2.27 -22.56
CA ILE A 198 -6.59 2.69 -21.15
C ILE A 198 -6.00 4.09 -21.01
N TYR A 199 -4.92 4.39 -21.73
CA TYR A 199 -4.31 5.71 -21.76
C TYR A 199 -5.31 6.79 -22.23
N PHE A 200 -6.02 6.53 -23.33
CA PHE A 200 -7.04 7.44 -23.85
C PHE A 200 -8.23 7.58 -22.90
N HIS A 201 -8.71 6.47 -22.33
CA HIS A 201 -9.83 6.49 -21.39
C HIS A 201 -9.51 7.31 -20.14
N CYS A 202 -8.33 7.11 -19.55
CA CYS A 202 -7.86 7.92 -18.41
C CYS A 202 -7.77 9.41 -18.78
N ASN A 203 -7.22 9.74 -19.96
CA ASN A 203 -7.11 11.13 -20.39
C ASN A 203 -8.48 11.78 -20.66
N TYR A 204 -9.43 11.03 -21.22
CA TYR A 204 -10.80 11.50 -21.43
C TYR A 204 -11.51 11.82 -20.11
N ILE A 205 -11.39 10.92 -19.12
CA ILE A 205 -11.94 11.13 -17.79
C ILE A 205 -11.36 12.40 -17.16
N LEU A 206 -10.03 12.60 -17.25
CA LEU A 206 -9.36 13.79 -16.73
C LEU A 206 -9.91 15.09 -17.34
N LYS A 207 -10.08 15.12 -18.66
CA LYS A 207 -10.62 16.28 -19.38
C LYS A 207 -12.06 16.58 -18.96
N GLY A 208 -12.87 15.55 -18.70
CA GLY A 208 -14.24 15.69 -18.19
C GLY A 208 -14.32 16.33 -16.80
N TYR A 209 -13.41 15.98 -15.89
CA TYR A 209 -13.35 16.57 -14.55
C TYR A 209 -12.79 17.99 -14.53
N SER A 210 -11.85 18.32 -15.43
CA SER A 210 -11.31 19.68 -15.56
C SER A 210 -12.38 20.69 -15.96
N LYS A 211 -13.17 20.37 -17.00
CA LYS A 211 -14.27 21.24 -17.48
C LYS A 211 -15.35 21.52 -16.43
N LYS A 212 -15.69 20.51 -15.62
CA LYS A 212 -16.76 20.60 -14.60
C LYS A 212 -16.37 21.47 -13.39
N ASN A 213 -15.08 21.68 -13.15
CA ASN A 213 -14.58 22.55 -12.08
C ASN A 213 -14.34 23.98 -12.56
N GLU A 214 -14.08 24.20 -13.85
CA GLU A 214 -14.08 25.55 -14.46
C GLU A 214 -15.49 26.15 -14.51
N SER A 215 -16.54 25.34 -14.74
CA SER A 215 -17.93 25.81 -14.77
C SER A 215 -18.55 26.12 -13.39
N LYS A 216 -17.80 25.92 -12.30
CA LYS A 216 -18.23 26.16 -10.91
C LYS A 216 -17.49 27.32 -10.24
N LYS A 217 -16.54 27.95 -10.94
CA LYS A 217 -15.96 29.24 -10.59
C LYS A 217 -16.74 30.34 -11.28
#